data_AF-A0A931Q885-F1
#
_entry.id   AF-A0A931Q885-F1
#
_cell.length_a   1.000
_cell.length_b   1.000
_cell.length_c   1.000
_cell.angle_alpha   90.00
_cell.angle_beta   90.00
_cell.angle_gamma   90.00
#
_symmetry.space_group_name_H-M   'P 1'
#
loop_
_entity.id
_entity.type
_entity.pdbx_description
1 polymer ?
#
loop_
_entity_poly.entity_id
_entity_poly.type
_entity_poly.pdbx_seq_one_letter_code
_entity_poly.pdbx_strand_id
1 'polypeptide(L)'
;MEVTLQKQCPKCKTEVSETAYFCSNCGQPLKSRPESTSIPKQILIYFVSFFLAPLGLVYTFKYLRQPDKKSKTIGAVSLALTIVAITATVYLGIAYTKQQYSEINSLLNGGL
;
A
#
# COMPACT_ATOMS: atom_id res chain seq x y z
N MET A 1 -28.04 -19.03 -9.03
CA MET A 1 -29.10 -18.02 -8.85
C MET A 1 -28.55 -17.00 -7.88
N GLU A 2 -27.99 -15.89 -8.39
CA GLU A 2 -27.40 -14.86 -7.52
C GLU A 2 -28.50 -13.92 -7.04
N VAL A 3 -28.73 -13.93 -5.73
CA VAL A 3 -29.68 -13.05 -5.06
C VAL A 3 -29.07 -11.65 -5.01
N THR A 4 -29.39 -10.81 -6.00
CA THR A 4 -29.08 -9.38 -5.94
C THR A 4 -30.05 -8.71 -4.96
N LEU A 5 -29.54 -8.33 -3.80
CA LEU A 5 -30.26 -7.48 -2.86
C LEU A 5 -30.42 -6.11 -3.56
N GLN A 6 -31.62 -5.82 -4.08
CA GLN A 6 -31.90 -4.58 -4.83
C GLN A 6 -32.27 -3.48 -3.86
N LYS A 7 -31.58 -2.34 -3.94
CA LYS A 7 -31.94 -1.15 -3.15
C LYS A 7 -32.66 -0.16 -4.07
N GLN A 8 -33.64 0.58 -3.54
CA GLN A 8 -34.28 1.65 -4.31
C GLN A 8 -33.46 2.95 -4.22
N CYS A 9 -33.36 3.66 -5.34
CA CYS A 9 -32.73 4.98 -5.37
C CYS A 9 -33.55 5.97 -4.52
N PRO A 10 -32.96 6.70 -3.56
CA PRO A 10 -33.71 7.61 -2.70
C PRO A 10 -34.31 8.82 -3.45
N LYS A 11 -33.82 9.15 -4.66
CA LYS A 11 -34.29 10.31 -5.43
C LYS A 11 -35.35 9.97 -6.47
N CYS A 12 -35.15 8.92 -7.28
CA CYS A 12 -36.07 8.57 -8.37
C CYS A 12 -36.86 7.27 -8.10
N LYS A 13 -36.61 6.60 -6.97
CA LYS A 13 -37.24 5.33 -6.56
C LYS A 13 -37.05 4.16 -7.52
N THR A 14 -36.24 4.31 -8.56
CA THR A 14 -35.87 3.21 -9.47
C THR A 14 -35.03 2.19 -8.72
N GLU A 15 -35.23 0.92 -9.05
CA GLU A 15 -34.40 -0.18 -8.56
C GLU A 15 -32.96 -0.02 -9.05
N VAL A 16 -32.02 -0.10 -8.11
CA VAL A 16 -30.60 0.05 -8.39
C VAL A 16 -29.82 -1.08 -7.74
N SER A 17 -28.88 -1.62 -8.51
CA SER A 17 -27.95 -2.63 -8.02
C SER A 17 -27.17 -2.10 -6.82
N GLU A 18 -26.96 -2.93 -5.81
CA GLU A 18 -26.11 -2.60 -4.67
C GLU A 18 -24.66 -2.28 -5.05
N THR A 19 -24.18 -2.72 -6.21
CA THR A 19 -22.83 -2.41 -6.70
C THR A 19 -22.77 -1.08 -7.46
N ALA A 20 -23.90 -0.44 -7.75
CA ALA A 20 -23.95 0.81 -8.50
C ALA A 20 -23.46 2.00 -7.66
N TYR A 21 -22.47 2.72 -8.17
CA TYR A 21 -21.97 3.96 -7.55
C TYR A 21 -22.87 5.17 -7.83
N PHE A 22 -23.57 5.13 -8.97
CA PHE A 22 -24.50 6.18 -9.41
C PHE A 22 -25.79 5.52 -9.90
N CYS A 23 -26.92 6.21 -9.75
CA CYS A 23 -28.18 5.80 -10.34
C CYS A 23 -28.18 6.02 -11.86
N SER A 24 -28.49 4.98 -12.64
CA SER A 24 -28.55 5.03 -14.11
C SER A 24 -29.68 5.91 -14.65
N ASN A 25 -30.74 6.12 -13.86
CA ASN A 25 -31.90 6.91 -14.28
C ASN A 25 -31.71 8.41 -13.98
N CYS A 26 -31.32 8.77 -12.75
CA CYS A 26 -31.27 10.18 -12.32
C CYS A 26 -29.87 10.73 -12.00
N GLY A 27 -28.82 9.91 -12.12
CA GLY A 27 -27.43 10.30 -11.87
C GLY A 27 -27.06 10.53 -10.40
N GLN A 28 -27.97 10.26 -9.46
CA GLN A 28 -27.71 10.41 -8.02
C GLN A 28 -26.53 9.51 -7.58
N PRO A 29 -25.53 10.03 -6.84
CA PRO A 29 -24.50 9.18 -6.23
C PRO A 29 -25.14 8.31 -5.14
N LEU A 30 -24.96 7.00 -5.24
CA LEU A 30 -25.50 6.00 -4.30
C LEU A 30 -24.44 5.51 -3.32
N LYS A 31 -23.16 5.60 -3.71
CA LYS A 31 -21.99 5.32 -2.86
C LYS A 31 -21.02 6.49 -2.95
N SER A 32 -20.26 6.70 -1.87
CA SER A 32 -19.10 7.59 -1.92
C SER A 32 -18.16 7.11 -3.03
N ARG A 33 -17.70 8.05 -3.86
CA ARG A 33 -16.78 7.74 -4.96
C ARG A 33 -15.55 7.01 -4.39
N PRO A 34 -14.99 6.01 -5.10
CA PRO A 34 -13.62 5.62 -4.81
C PRO A 34 -12.77 6.87 -4.99
N GLU A 35 -12.17 7.33 -3.90
CA GLU A 35 -11.32 8.51 -3.83
C GLU A 35 -10.39 8.57 -5.04
N SER A 36 -10.59 9.54 -5.93
CA SER A 36 -9.69 9.77 -7.06
C SER A 36 -8.30 10.06 -6.49
N THR A 37 -7.35 9.14 -6.69
CA THR A 37 -5.99 9.30 -6.17
C THR A 37 -5.31 10.42 -6.96
N SER A 38 -5.41 11.65 -6.47
CA SER A 38 -4.66 12.77 -7.03
C SER A 38 -3.16 12.51 -6.87
N ILE A 39 -2.36 12.99 -7.83
CA ILE A 39 -0.90 12.88 -7.85
C ILE A 39 -0.25 13.20 -6.48
N PRO A 40 -0.61 14.28 -5.76
CA PRO A 40 -0.05 14.54 -4.43
C PRO A 40 -0.42 13.49 -3.37
N LYS A 41 -1.63 12.91 -3.43
CA LYS A 41 -2.05 11.81 -2.55
C LYS A 41 -1.23 10.54 -2.82
N GLN A 42 -0.87 10.31 -4.08
CA GLN A 42 -0.07 9.17 -4.50
C GLN A 42 1.39 9.29 -4.04
N ILE A 43 1.98 10.50 -4.15
CA ILE A 43 3.33 10.80 -3.64
C ILE A 43 3.38 10.56 -2.12
N LEU A 44 2.37 11.02 -1.37
CA LEU A 44 2.32 10.83 0.08
C LEU A 44 2.22 9.35 0.47
N ILE A 45 1.43 8.56 -0.25
CA ILE A 45 1.33 7.11 -0.02
C ILE A 45 2.68 6.41 -0.26
N TYR A 46 3.39 6.78 -1.33
CA TYR A 46 4.72 6.21 -1.61
C TYR A 46 5.77 6.65 -0.60
N PHE A 47 5.74 7.91 -0.18
CA PHE A 47 6.63 8.45 0.84
C PHE A 47 6.43 7.76 2.20
N VAL A 48 5.18 7.58 2.63
CA VAL A 48 4.83 6.84 3.85
C VAL A 48 5.24 5.37 3.72
N SER A 49 5.05 4.74 2.56
CA SER A 49 5.44 3.34 2.34
C SER A 49 6.96 3.13 2.35
N PHE A 50 7.73 4.13 1.90
CA PHE A 50 9.19 4.11 1.89
C PHE A 50 9.78 4.35 3.30
N PHE A 51 9.16 5.22 4.10
CA PHE A 51 9.66 5.58 5.45
C PHE A 51 9.04 4.76 6.60
N LEU A 52 7.87 4.15 6.44
CA LEU A 52 7.22 3.29 7.45
C LEU A 52 7.22 1.83 6.97
N ALA A 53 8.41 1.26 6.87
CA ALA A 53 8.67 -0.12 6.44
C ALA A 53 7.77 -1.23 7.05
N PRO A 54 7.13 -1.11 8.24
CA PRO A 54 6.21 -2.16 8.70
C PRO A 54 4.88 -2.22 7.92
N LEU A 55 4.46 -1.16 7.21
CA LEU A 55 3.10 -1.07 6.64
C LEU A 55 2.93 -1.66 5.24
N GLY A 56 4.02 -1.90 4.50
CA GLY A 56 3.96 -2.53 3.16
C GLY A 56 3.42 -3.97 3.18
N LEU A 57 3.67 -4.70 4.28
CA LEU A 57 3.26 -6.09 4.46
C LEU A 57 1.74 -6.29 4.47
N VAL A 58 0.96 -5.32 4.97
CA VAL A 58 -0.51 -5.40 5.02
C VAL A 58 -1.07 -5.52 3.61
N TYR A 59 -0.52 -4.75 2.66
CA TYR A 59 -0.94 -4.79 1.27
C TYR A 59 -0.43 -6.05 0.56
N THR A 60 0.77 -6.54 0.88
CA THR A 60 1.27 -7.81 0.35
C THR A 60 0.33 -8.97 0.66
N PHE A 61 -0.09 -9.13 1.92
CA PHE A 61 -1.05 -10.19 2.30
C PHE A 61 -2.43 -9.99 1.67
N LYS A 62 -2.90 -8.75 1.53
CA LYS A 62 -4.19 -8.45 0.90
C LYS A 62 -4.23 -8.79 -0.59
N TYR A 63 -3.15 -8.53 -1.34
CA TYR A 63 -3.11 -8.71 -2.79
C TYR A 63 -2.69 -10.12 -3.21
N LEU A 64 -1.82 -10.81 -2.44
CA LEU A 64 -1.48 -12.22 -2.70
C LEU A 64 -2.68 -13.16 -2.50
N ARG A 65 -3.63 -12.79 -1.65
CA ARG A 65 -4.81 -13.60 -1.32
C ARG A 65 -5.95 -13.50 -2.35
N GLN A 66 -5.84 -12.64 -3.36
CA GLN A 66 -6.87 -12.48 -4.38
C GLN A 66 -6.74 -13.56 -5.49
N PRO A 67 -7.85 -14.03 -6.08
CA PRO A 67 -7.83 -15.10 -7.08
C PRO A 67 -7.32 -14.63 -8.46
N ASP A 68 -7.34 -13.33 -8.74
CA ASP A 68 -6.96 -12.77 -10.04
C ASP A 68 -5.44 -12.67 -10.23
N LYS A 69 -5.00 -13.04 -11.44
CA LYS A 69 -3.58 -13.13 -11.82
C LYS A 69 -2.85 -11.79 -11.71
N LYS A 70 -3.54 -10.67 -11.93
CA LYS A 70 -2.95 -9.32 -11.83
C LYS A 70 -2.70 -8.90 -10.38
N SER A 71 -3.63 -9.13 -9.47
CA SER A 71 -3.42 -8.82 -8.03
C SER A 71 -2.30 -9.65 -7.42
N LYS A 72 -2.16 -10.93 -7.81
CA LYS A 72 -1.02 -11.74 -7.38
C LYS A 72 0.32 -11.16 -7.83
N THR A 73 0.42 -10.66 -9.06
CA THR A 73 1.65 -9.99 -9.54
C THR A 73 1.95 -8.74 -8.73
N ILE A 74 0.94 -7.93 -8.41
CA ILE A 74 1.11 -6.72 -7.60
C ILE A 74 1.62 -7.08 -6.19
N GLY A 75 1.04 -8.12 -5.57
CA GLY A 75 1.50 -8.63 -4.28
C GLY A 75 2.95 -9.12 -4.32
N ALA A 76 3.34 -9.85 -5.37
CA ALA A 76 4.70 -10.36 -5.54
C ALA A 76 5.73 -9.23 -5.77
N VAL A 77 5.41 -8.24 -6.61
CA VAL A 77 6.28 -7.08 -6.86
C VAL A 77 6.45 -6.26 -5.59
N SER A 78 5.38 -6.02 -4.84
CA SER A 78 5.43 -5.32 -3.55
C SER A 78 6.32 -6.07 -2.55
N LEU A 79 6.19 -7.40 -2.46
CA LEU A 79 7.00 -8.21 -1.56
C LEU A 79 8.50 -8.14 -1.93
N ALA A 80 8.81 -8.23 -3.23
CA ALA A 80 10.18 -8.13 -3.71
C ALA A 80 10.80 -6.76 -3.38
N LEU A 81 10.07 -5.66 -3.63
CA LEU A 81 10.49 -4.31 -3.27
C LEU A 81 10.75 -4.17 -1.76
N THR A 82 9.89 -4.73 -0.91
CA THR A 82 10.08 -4.72 0.54
C THR A 82 11.34 -5.47 0.96
N ILE A 83 11.59 -6.66 0.41
CA ILE A 83 12.81 -7.44 0.70
C ILE A 83 14.07 -6.68 0.29
N VAL A 84 14.06 -6.09 -0.91
CA VAL A 84 15.19 -5.28 -1.43
C VAL A 84 15.45 -4.08 -0.53
N ALA A 85 14.40 -3.35 -0.14
CA ALA A 85 14.51 -2.20 0.75
C ALA A 85 15.11 -2.60 2.10
N ILE A 86 14.59 -3.64 2.76
CA ILE A 86 15.10 -4.13 4.05
C ILE A 86 16.57 -4.55 3.92
N THR A 87 16.91 -5.29 2.88
CA THR A 87 18.29 -5.77 2.64
C THR A 87 19.25 -4.59 2.48
N ALA A 88 18.87 -3.60 1.67
CA ALA A 88 19.66 -2.39 1.48
C ALA A 88 19.83 -1.61 2.79
N THR A 89 18.76 -1.43 3.57
CA THR A 89 18.82 -0.74 4.88
C THR A 89 19.74 -1.44 5.85
N VAL A 90 19.65 -2.77 5.98
CA VAL A 90 20.53 -3.56 6.86
C VAL A 90 21.99 -3.48 6.41
N TYR A 91 22.25 -3.63 5.10
CA TYR A 91 23.60 -3.54 4.56
C TYR A 91 24.24 -2.17 4.81
N LEU A 92 23.51 -1.09 4.49
CA LEU A 92 23.97 0.27 4.72
C LEU A 92 24.18 0.56 6.22
N GLY A 93 23.32 0.04 7.08
CA GLY A 93 23.47 0.16 8.54
C GLY A 93 24.74 -0.54 9.06
N ILE A 94 25.03 -1.75 8.57
CA ILE A 94 26.27 -2.47 8.93
C ILE A 94 27.50 -1.74 8.39
N ALA A 95 27.45 -1.21 7.16
CA ALA A 95 28.56 -0.46 6.58
C ALA A 95 28.86 0.82 7.38
N TYR A 96 27.82 1.56 7.76
CA TYR A 96 27.94 2.78 8.55
C TYR A 96 28.48 2.51 9.97
N THR A 97 27.97 1.47 10.64
CA THR A 97 28.46 1.10 11.98
C THR A 97 29.92 0.68 11.96
N LYS A 98 30.35 -0.13 10.97
CA LYS A 98 31.77 -0.52 10.80
C LYS A 98 32.69 0.69 10.66
N GLN A 99 32.27 1.71 9.93
CA GLN A 99 33.03 2.96 9.80
C GLN A 99 33.24 3.61 11.17
N GLN A 100 32.18 3.76 11.97
CA GLN A 100 32.25 4.35 13.31
C GLN A 100 33.11 3.52 14.28
N TYR A 101 33.04 2.19 14.23
CA TYR A 101 33.86 1.31 15.09
C TYR A 101 35.36 1.45 14.81
N SER A 102 35.76 1.63 13.56
CA SER A 102 37.18 1.78 13.20
C SER A 102 37.81 3.05 13.77
N GLU A 103 37.05 4.15 13.83
CA GLU A 103 37.50 5.41 14.43
C GLU A 103 37.55 5.33 15.97
N ILE A 104 36.59 4.65 16.59
CA ILE A 104 36.59 4.48 18.05
C ILE A 104 37.75 3.57 18.51
N ASN A 105 38.03 2.48 17.80
CA ASN A 105 39.12 1.57 18.16
C ASN A 105 40.52 2.19 18.01
N SER A 106 40.73 3.09 17.04
CA SER A 106 42.01 3.79 16.91
C SER A 106 42.23 4.80 18.04
N LEU A 107 41.16 5.43 18.55
CA LEU A 107 41.21 6.32 19.72
C LEU A 107 41.46 5.55 21.03
N LEU A 108 40.84 4.38 21.19
CA LEU A 108 41.01 3.55 22.38
C LEU A 108 42.39 2.85 22.43
N ASN A 109 42.94 2.44 21.28
CA ASN A 109 44.28 1.82 21.22
C ASN A 109 45.43 2.83 21.16
N GLY A 110 45.16 4.11 20.85
CA GLY A 110 46.16 5.19 20.84
C GLY A 110 46.29 5.95 22.18
N GLY A 111 45.49 5.59 23.18
CA GLY A 111 45.43 6.25 24.50
C GLY A 111 46.08 5.48 25.65
N LEU A 112 46.89 4.46 25.37
CA LEU A 112 47.69 3.69 26.33
C LEU A 112 49.19 3.88 26.05
#